data_AF-A0A355BFL9-F1
#
_entry.id   AF-A0A355BFL9-F1
#
_cell.length_a   1.000
_cell.length_b   1.000
_cell.length_c   1.000
_cell.angle_alpha   90.00
_cell.angle_beta   90.00
_cell.angle_gamma   90.00
#
_symmetry.space_group_name_H-M   'P 1'
#
loop_
_entity.id
_entity.type
_entity.pdbx_description
1 polymer ?
#
loop_
_entity_poly.entity_id
_entity_poly.type
_entity_poly.pdbx_seq_one_letter_code
_entity_poly.pdbx_strand_id
1 'polypeptide(L)'
;MQKKTTNQLRRLFFDFFTGKAHDILPSAPLIPKDDPTLLWINAGMAPLKPFFAGQQLPNNPRMASSQKCIRTNDIENVGKTARHHTFFEMLGSFSIGDYFKEETLVWGWEFLKDVVGLPEERMYATIHPDDEEARHIWLEVIGLPPERLVEDPENFWDIGPGPCGPNSEIYFDQGPEFGCGSPNCGVGCDCDRYLEVWNHVFSQYNHGKDGSYTPLPNKNIDTGMGLERLAAVVQGVSSNFEIDLFQPIMQEIECLSGQKWREFTMAFNVIADHARAVTFAINDGALPANEGRGYVIRRLIRRAVRFGKTLGLNSPFLYKLVQAVIAAMEDGYPDLRANQEFIERVIRIEEERFHETLDEGVSLLNSLLADLKAAGNTLLDGQAAFRLYDTFGFPVDLTSDIAAEQGIAVDEAGFEQAMAEQRERARAARAGVEGDFGKHGIFNEIEGGNVFIGYAATRCPAQVLAISD
;
A
#
# COMPACT_ATOMS: atom_id res chain seq x y z
N MET A 1 -1.67 29.76 7.94
CA MET A 1 -2.44 28.54 8.26
C MET A 1 -1.93 27.99 9.58
N GLN A 2 -2.82 27.64 10.53
CA GLN A 2 -2.40 26.98 11.77
C GLN A 2 -1.92 25.56 11.42
N LYS A 3 -0.68 25.22 11.76
CA LYS A 3 -0.13 23.88 11.49
C LYS A 3 -0.88 22.85 12.32
N LYS A 4 -1.60 21.95 11.65
CA LYS A 4 -2.30 20.82 12.27
C LYS A 4 -1.43 19.57 12.15
N THR A 5 -1.39 18.77 13.21
CA THR A 5 -0.71 17.47 13.21
C THR A 5 -1.47 16.46 12.33
N THR A 6 -0.81 15.40 11.89
CA THR A 6 -1.45 14.34 11.10
C THR A 6 -2.62 13.71 11.88
N ASN A 7 -2.46 13.49 13.18
CA ASN A 7 -3.53 12.96 14.03
C ASN A 7 -4.69 13.94 14.21
N GLN A 8 -4.43 15.25 14.26
CA GLN A 8 -5.49 16.27 14.30
C GLN A 8 -6.30 16.27 12.99
N LEU A 9 -5.65 16.13 11.83
CA LEU A 9 -6.35 16.05 10.55
C LEU A 9 -7.28 14.83 10.48
N ARG A 10 -6.81 13.67 10.93
CA ARG A 10 -7.64 12.45 11.03
C ARG A 10 -8.87 12.67 11.92
N ARG A 11 -8.69 13.29 13.10
CA ARG A 11 -9.79 13.60 14.02
C ARG A 11 -10.79 14.59 13.43
N LEU A 12 -10.31 15.66 12.82
CA LEU A 12 -11.18 16.64 12.15
C LEU A 12 -12.03 16.00 11.06
N PHE A 13 -11.46 15.06 10.30
CA PHE A 13 -12.20 14.31 9.30
C PHE A 13 -13.36 13.51 9.93
N PHE A 14 -13.07 12.77 11.00
CA PHE A 14 -14.12 12.02 11.72
C PHE A 14 -15.17 12.92 12.35
N ASP A 15 -14.78 14.00 13.02
CA ASP A 15 -15.71 14.95 13.63
C ASP A 15 -16.63 15.58 12.56
N PHE A 16 -16.07 15.95 11.41
CA PHE A 16 -16.81 16.51 10.29
C PHE A 16 -17.86 15.53 9.76
N PHE A 17 -17.47 14.29 9.43
CA PHE A 17 -18.41 13.31 8.86
C PHE A 17 -19.40 12.74 9.89
N THR A 18 -19.02 12.70 11.17
CA THR A 18 -19.98 12.45 12.27
C THR A 18 -21.07 13.54 12.29
N GLY A 19 -20.68 14.81 12.11
CA GLY A 19 -21.62 15.92 11.97
C GLY A 19 -22.55 15.81 10.74
N LYS A 20 -22.15 15.05 9.71
CA LYS A 20 -22.98 14.72 8.53
C LYS A 20 -23.70 13.37 8.66
N ALA A 21 -23.80 12.83 9.87
CA ALA A 21 -24.47 11.57 10.23
C ALA A 21 -23.84 10.29 9.62
N HIS A 22 -22.53 10.28 9.41
CA HIS A 22 -21.80 9.07 9.03
C HIS A 22 -21.43 8.24 10.25
N ASP A 23 -21.52 6.92 10.11
CA ASP A 23 -20.90 6.01 11.08
C ASP A 23 -19.38 5.98 10.84
N ILE A 24 -18.61 6.25 11.90
CA ILE A 24 -17.15 6.11 11.83
C ILE A 24 -16.78 4.63 12.00
N LEU A 25 -16.32 4.02 10.93
CA LEU A 25 -15.89 2.63 10.92
C LEU A 25 -14.41 2.52 11.30
N PRO A 26 -14.03 1.50 12.11
CA PRO A 26 -12.62 1.18 12.31
C PRO A 26 -11.99 0.75 10.98
N SER A 27 -10.70 1.01 10.81
CA SER A 27 -9.93 0.46 9.68
C SER A 27 -10.04 -1.06 9.68
N ALA A 28 -10.36 -1.65 8.54
CA ALA A 28 -10.24 -3.09 8.34
C ALA A 28 -8.76 -3.52 8.39
N PRO A 29 -8.48 -4.80 8.72
CA PRO A 29 -7.13 -5.36 8.60
C PRO A 29 -6.60 -5.27 7.17
N LEU A 30 -5.29 -5.11 7.01
CA LEU A 30 -4.63 -5.05 5.70
C LEU A 30 -4.82 -6.31 4.86
N ILE A 31 -5.04 -7.45 5.52
CA ILE A 31 -5.37 -8.73 4.88
C ILE A 31 -6.89 -8.74 4.58
N PRO A 32 -7.30 -8.71 3.30
CA PRO A 32 -8.71 -8.79 2.94
C PRO A 32 -9.34 -10.07 3.49
N LYS A 33 -10.53 -9.91 4.07
CA LYS A 33 -11.34 -11.03 4.52
C LYS A 33 -12.26 -11.47 3.36
N ASP A 34 -12.25 -12.76 3.04
CA ASP A 34 -13.13 -13.37 2.05
C ASP A 34 -13.04 -12.78 0.61
N ASP A 35 -11.95 -12.07 0.27
CA ASP A 35 -11.67 -11.60 -1.09
C ASP A 35 -10.35 -12.19 -1.62
N PRO A 36 -10.40 -13.27 -2.42
CA PRO A 36 -9.20 -13.90 -2.99
C PRO A 36 -8.58 -13.09 -4.14
N THR A 37 -9.26 -12.06 -4.64
CA THR A 37 -8.76 -11.22 -5.75
C THR A 37 -7.81 -10.12 -5.29
N LEU A 38 -7.87 -9.73 -4.02
CA LEU A 38 -7.01 -8.71 -3.44
C LEU A 38 -5.86 -9.31 -2.63
N LEU A 39 -4.64 -8.93 -2.97
CA LEU A 39 -3.48 -9.25 -2.15
C LEU A 39 -3.50 -8.43 -0.85
N TRP A 40 -3.72 -7.12 -0.94
CA TRP A 40 -3.80 -6.23 0.21
C TRP A 40 -4.99 -5.30 0.06
N ILE A 41 -5.52 -4.81 1.17
CA ILE A 41 -6.41 -3.65 1.14
C ILE A 41 -5.59 -2.44 0.67
N ASN A 42 -5.97 -1.88 -0.48
CA ASN A 42 -5.27 -0.80 -1.17
C ASN A 42 -6.07 0.51 -1.24
N ALA A 43 -7.33 0.49 -0.78
CA ALA A 43 -8.25 1.62 -0.76
C ALA A 43 -9.30 1.48 0.36
N GLY A 44 -9.89 2.62 0.75
CA GLY A 44 -10.94 2.69 1.78
C GLY A 44 -12.22 1.93 1.43
N MET A 45 -12.54 1.81 0.14
CA MET A 45 -13.74 1.10 -0.34
C MET A 45 -13.62 -0.43 -0.37
N ALA A 46 -12.39 -0.97 -0.35
CA ALA A 46 -12.17 -2.40 -0.53
C ALA A 46 -12.89 -3.28 0.51
N PRO A 47 -12.94 -2.94 1.82
CA PRO A 47 -13.76 -3.65 2.81
C PRO A 47 -15.26 -3.53 2.56
N LEU A 48 -15.69 -2.50 1.82
CA LEU A 48 -17.10 -2.13 1.61
C LEU A 48 -17.67 -2.69 0.31
N LYS A 49 -16.86 -3.36 -0.54
CA LYS A 49 -17.30 -3.96 -1.81
C LYS A 49 -18.65 -4.70 -1.72
N PRO A 50 -18.95 -5.52 -0.68
CA PRO A 50 -20.24 -6.19 -0.59
C PRO A 50 -21.44 -5.24 -0.48
N PHE A 51 -21.27 -4.07 0.15
CA PHE A 51 -22.32 -3.04 0.23
C PHE A 51 -22.53 -2.35 -1.11
N PHE A 52 -21.44 -1.95 -1.79
CA PHE A 52 -21.51 -1.33 -3.12
C PHE A 52 -22.15 -2.26 -4.16
N ALA A 53 -21.88 -3.57 -4.07
CA ALA A 53 -22.48 -4.58 -4.93
C ALA A 53 -23.92 -4.97 -4.54
N GLY A 54 -24.48 -4.40 -3.47
CA GLY A 54 -25.82 -4.73 -2.98
C GLY A 54 -25.97 -6.13 -2.37
N GLN A 55 -24.86 -6.80 -2.07
CA GLN A 55 -24.84 -8.14 -1.47
C GLN A 55 -25.13 -8.09 0.03
N GLN A 56 -24.79 -6.96 0.67
CA GLN A 56 -25.10 -6.67 2.06
C GLN A 56 -25.74 -5.29 2.15
N LEU A 57 -26.61 -5.10 3.13
CA LEU A 57 -27.19 -3.79 3.45
C LEU A 57 -26.48 -3.24 4.69
N PRO A 58 -25.94 -2.01 4.64
CA PRO A 58 -25.36 -1.40 5.83
C PRO A 58 -26.48 -0.94 6.78
N ASN A 59 -26.19 -0.90 8.09
CA ASN A 59 -27.14 -0.37 9.09
C ASN A 59 -27.35 1.14 8.91
N ASN A 60 -26.27 1.88 8.62
CA ASN A 60 -26.27 3.27 8.22
C ASN A 60 -25.70 3.34 6.80
N PRO A 61 -26.42 3.89 5.80
CA PRO A 61 -25.91 4.01 4.43
C PRO A 61 -24.73 5.00 4.32
N ARG A 62 -24.46 5.80 5.35
CA ARG A 62 -23.35 6.76 5.42
C ARG A 62 -22.26 6.25 6.34
N MET A 63 -21.05 6.13 5.82
CA MET A 63 -19.90 5.61 6.56
C MET A 63 -18.65 6.44 6.28
N ALA A 64 -17.76 6.56 7.26
CA ALA A 64 -16.45 7.16 7.04
C ALA A 64 -15.36 6.39 7.79
N SER A 65 -14.13 6.36 7.25
CA SER A 65 -13.01 5.63 7.87
C SER A 65 -11.65 6.25 7.53
N SER A 66 -10.62 5.89 8.31
CA SER A 66 -9.20 6.07 7.97
C SER A 66 -8.62 4.68 7.74
N GLN A 67 -8.66 4.21 6.49
CA GLN A 67 -8.27 2.86 6.14
C GLN A 67 -6.75 2.76 5.96
N LYS A 68 -6.14 1.81 6.65
CA LYS A 68 -4.77 1.36 6.37
C LYS A 68 -4.70 0.75 4.97
N CYS A 69 -3.79 1.22 4.13
CA CYS A 69 -3.64 0.76 2.76
C CYS A 69 -2.21 0.30 2.47
N ILE A 70 -2.06 -0.79 1.70
CA ILE A 70 -0.80 -1.16 1.06
C ILE A 70 -0.96 -1.14 -0.47
N ARG A 71 -0.04 -0.44 -1.14
CA ARG A 71 0.07 -0.43 -2.61
C ARG A 71 1.42 -0.99 -3.04
N THR A 72 1.40 -2.18 -3.64
CA THR A 72 2.62 -2.89 -4.07
C THR A 72 3.21 -2.33 -5.36
N ASN A 73 2.38 -1.73 -6.21
CA ASN A 73 2.79 -1.06 -7.45
C ASN A 73 3.63 0.20 -7.18
N ASP A 74 3.50 0.79 -5.99
CA ASP A 74 4.22 2.01 -5.61
C ASP A 74 5.58 1.75 -4.96
N ILE A 75 5.92 0.49 -4.63
CA ILE A 75 7.15 0.12 -3.90
C ILE A 75 8.40 0.71 -4.59
N GLU A 76 8.46 0.64 -5.92
CA GLU A 76 9.62 1.12 -6.68
C GLU A 76 9.76 2.65 -6.71
N ASN A 77 8.67 3.38 -6.45
CA ASN A 77 8.62 4.83 -6.36
C ASN A 77 8.94 5.36 -4.95
N VAL A 78 8.84 4.49 -3.92
CA VAL A 78 9.16 4.85 -2.53
C VAL A 78 10.62 5.29 -2.43
N GLY A 79 10.83 6.45 -1.80
CA GLY A 79 12.14 7.06 -1.63
C GLY A 79 12.69 7.80 -2.84
N LYS A 80 12.21 7.50 -4.06
CA LYS A 80 12.54 8.24 -5.30
C LYS A 80 11.67 9.50 -5.46
N THR A 81 10.44 9.44 -4.97
CA THR A 81 9.46 10.53 -5.05
C THR A 81 9.07 11.06 -3.68
N ALA A 82 8.50 12.26 -3.64
CA ALA A 82 8.09 12.92 -2.41
C ALA A 82 6.76 12.40 -1.82
N ARG A 83 6.00 11.60 -2.60
CA ARG A 83 4.58 11.32 -2.34
C ARG A 83 4.17 9.85 -2.30
N HIS A 84 4.98 8.94 -2.85
CA HIS A 84 4.64 7.52 -2.91
C HIS A 84 5.09 6.77 -1.65
N HIS A 85 4.21 5.91 -1.17
CA HIS A 85 4.39 5.08 0.01
C HIS A 85 3.96 3.65 -0.30
N THR A 86 4.59 2.68 0.35
CA THR A 86 4.06 1.31 0.36
C THR A 86 2.84 1.25 1.26
N PHE A 87 2.94 1.88 2.44
CA PHE A 87 1.87 1.96 3.43
C PHE A 87 1.43 3.40 3.64
N PHE A 88 0.13 3.63 3.58
CA PHE A 88 -0.45 4.95 3.82
C PHE A 88 -1.86 4.83 4.41
N GLU A 89 -2.41 5.94 4.88
CA GLU A 89 -3.79 6.01 5.34
C GLU A 89 -4.67 6.74 4.30
N MET A 90 -5.80 6.12 3.98
CA MET A 90 -6.82 6.71 3.13
C MET A 90 -8.02 7.12 3.97
N LEU A 91 -8.25 8.43 4.09
CA LEU A 91 -9.48 8.99 4.62
C LEU A 91 -10.56 8.85 3.55
N GLY A 92 -11.69 8.24 3.92
CA GLY A 92 -12.80 8.05 2.99
C GLY A 92 -14.15 8.25 3.65
N SER A 93 -15.07 8.86 2.89
CA SER A 93 -16.49 8.95 3.16
C SER A 93 -17.25 8.18 2.08
N PHE A 94 -18.29 7.46 2.49
CA PHE A 94 -18.98 6.50 1.66
C PHE A 94 -20.50 6.67 1.80
N SER A 95 -21.18 6.61 0.66
CA SER A 95 -22.65 6.60 0.57
C SER A 95 -23.10 5.35 -0.16
N ILE A 96 -23.98 4.56 0.44
CA ILE A 96 -24.60 3.39 -0.19
C ILE A 96 -26.08 3.71 -0.47
N GLY A 97 -26.37 4.20 -1.68
CA GLY A 97 -27.74 4.55 -2.10
C GLY A 97 -28.40 5.68 -1.33
N ASP A 98 -27.63 6.63 -0.79
CA ASP A 98 -28.13 7.80 -0.05
C ASP A 98 -27.78 9.11 -0.79
N TYR A 99 -26.81 9.89 -0.31
CA TYR A 99 -26.32 11.10 -0.98
C TYR A 99 -25.45 10.79 -2.20
N PHE A 100 -25.29 11.75 -3.13
CA PHE A 100 -24.53 11.54 -4.36
C PHE A 100 -23.59 12.73 -4.67
N LYS A 101 -23.55 13.22 -5.91
CA LYS A 101 -22.53 14.18 -6.38
C LYS A 101 -22.58 15.52 -5.66
N GLU A 102 -23.76 16.10 -5.49
CA GLU A 102 -23.87 17.45 -4.90
C GLU A 102 -23.31 17.46 -3.48
N GLU A 103 -23.78 16.57 -2.62
CA GLU A 103 -23.33 16.53 -1.24
C GLU A 103 -21.85 16.15 -1.11
N THR A 104 -21.36 15.15 -1.86
CA THR A 104 -19.96 14.73 -1.72
C THR A 104 -18.98 15.85 -2.13
N LEU A 105 -19.28 16.59 -3.20
CA LEU A 105 -18.42 17.67 -3.67
C LEU A 105 -18.52 18.90 -2.76
N VAL A 106 -19.74 19.27 -2.32
CA VAL A 106 -19.94 20.38 -1.39
C VAL A 106 -19.25 20.10 -0.05
N TRP A 107 -19.41 18.90 0.51
CA TRP A 107 -18.76 18.53 1.78
C TRP A 107 -17.25 18.37 1.65
N GLY A 108 -16.76 17.86 0.52
CA GLY A 108 -15.32 17.79 0.22
C GLY A 108 -14.69 19.20 0.23
N TRP A 109 -15.33 20.14 -0.46
CA TRP A 109 -14.91 21.54 -0.50
C TRP A 109 -14.99 22.22 0.87
N GLU A 110 -16.13 22.08 1.57
CA GLU A 110 -16.36 22.60 2.93
C GLU A 110 -15.28 22.09 3.90
N PHE A 111 -14.96 20.80 3.86
CA PHE A 111 -13.93 20.23 4.73
C PHE A 111 -12.55 20.83 4.46
N LEU A 112 -12.11 20.87 3.20
CA LEU A 112 -10.78 21.39 2.85
C LEU A 112 -10.65 22.90 3.13
N LYS A 113 -11.69 23.67 2.78
CA LYS A 113 -11.69 25.13 2.94
C LYS A 113 -11.94 25.56 4.39
N ASP A 114 -13.03 25.12 5.00
CA ASP A 114 -13.52 25.70 6.25
C ASP A 114 -13.00 24.95 7.48
N VAL A 115 -12.81 23.62 7.39
CA VAL A 115 -12.33 22.80 8.52
C VAL A 115 -10.81 22.71 8.54
N VAL A 116 -10.21 22.33 7.40
CA VAL A 116 -8.75 22.24 7.27
C VAL A 116 -8.14 23.63 7.14
N GLY A 117 -8.80 24.57 6.46
CA GLY A 117 -8.33 25.95 6.31
C GLY A 117 -7.41 26.14 5.09
N LEU A 118 -7.58 25.34 4.03
CA LEU A 118 -6.83 25.51 2.78
C LEU A 118 -7.31 26.78 2.06
N PRO A 119 -6.39 27.60 1.53
CA PRO A 119 -6.75 28.79 0.75
C PRO A 119 -7.54 28.41 -0.50
N GLU A 120 -8.78 28.91 -0.57
CA GLU A 120 -9.72 28.60 -1.63
C GLU A 120 -9.15 28.91 -3.01
N GLU A 121 -8.42 30.02 -3.15
CA GLU A 121 -7.83 30.50 -4.42
C GLU A 121 -6.74 29.58 -5.00
N ARG A 122 -6.25 28.62 -4.21
CA ARG A 122 -5.23 27.65 -4.62
C ARG A 122 -5.80 26.26 -4.91
N MET A 123 -7.11 26.08 -4.71
CA MET A 123 -7.77 24.81 -4.98
C MET A 123 -8.34 24.79 -6.40
N TYR A 124 -8.25 23.62 -7.02
CA TYR A 124 -8.71 23.29 -8.37
C TYR A 124 -9.54 22.02 -8.30
N ALA A 125 -10.37 21.78 -9.31
CA ALA A 125 -11.10 20.53 -9.45
C ALA A 125 -10.98 19.97 -10.86
N THR A 126 -11.07 18.66 -11.02
CA THR A 126 -11.18 18.00 -12.32
C THR A 126 -12.50 17.26 -12.46
N ILE A 127 -12.98 17.10 -13.69
CA ILE A 127 -14.16 16.30 -14.04
C ILE A 127 -13.97 15.58 -15.37
N HIS A 128 -14.70 14.48 -15.56
CA HIS A 128 -14.86 13.91 -16.89
C HIS A 128 -15.60 14.90 -17.82
N PRO A 129 -15.21 15.07 -19.10
CA PRO A 129 -15.84 16.03 -20.01
C PRO A 129 -17.36 15.85 -20.15
N ASP A 130 -17.83 14.60 -20.11
CA ASP A 130 -19.25 14.25 -20.24
C ASP A 130 -20.06 14.37 -18.91
N ASP A 131 -19.42 14.71 -17.78
CA ASP A 131 -20.11 14.83 -16.47
C ASP A 131 -20.64 16.25 -16.23
N GLU A 132 -21.71 16.59 -16.95
CA GLU A 132 -22.39 17.90 -16.85
C GLU A 132 -22.99 18.18 -15.46
N GLU A 133 -23.33 17.14 -14.70
CA GLU A 133 -23.85 17.28 -13.33
C GLU A 133 -22.75 17.78 -12.38
N ALA A 134 -21.58 17.14 -12.41
CA ALA A 134 -20.42 17.58 -11.63
C ALA A 134 -19.96 18.98 -12.05
N ARG A 135 -19.97 19.28 -13.36
CA ARG A 135 -19.70 20.63 -13.89
C ARG A 135 -20.61 21.68 -13.27
N HIS A 136 -21.92 21.45 -13.28
CA HIS A 136 -22.89 22.37 -12.69
C HIS A 136 -22.65 22.58 -11.19
N ILE A 137 -22.40 21.50 -10.44
CA ILE A 137 -22.14 21.58 -9.00
C ILE A 137 -20.89 22.44 -8.72
N TRP A 138 -19.80 22.20 -9.44
CA TRP A 138 -18.57 22.97 -9.25
C TRP A 138 -18.75 24.46 -9.58
N LEU A 139 -19.33 24.78 -10.73
CA LEU A 139 -19.41 26.17 -11.20
C LEU A 139 -20.50 26.99 -10.51
N GLU A 140 -21.67 26.41 -10.28
CA GLU A 140 -22.86 27.15 -9.86
C GLU A 140 -23.18 26.95 -8.37
N VAL A 141 -23.02 25.73 -7.84
CA VAL A 141 -23.36 25.43 -6.43
C VAL A 141 -22.19 25.79 -5.52
N ILE A 142 -20.98 25.33 -5.84
CA ILE A 142 -19.77 25.63 -5.08
C ILE A 142 -19.23 27.03 -5.44
N GLY A 143 -19.40 27.47 -6.69
CA GLY A 143 -18.90 28.76 -7.16
C GLY A 143 -17.42 28.74 -7.52
N LEU A 144 -16.89 27.59 -7.94
CA LEU A 144 -15.52 27.47 -8.43
C LEU A 144 -15.36 28.28 -9.74
N PRO A 145 -14.36 29.18 -9.85
CA PRO A 145 -14.11 29.90 -11.09
C PRO A 145 -13.84 28.93 -12.25
N PRO A 146 -14.41 29.18 -13.45
CA PRO A 146 -14.28 28.26 -14.59
C PRO A 146 -12.85 27.89 -14.97
N GLU A 147 -11.90 28.81 -14.82
CA GLU A 147 -10.48 28.59 -15.10
C GLU A 147 -9.78 27.62 -14.14
N ARG A 148 -10.45 27.22 -13.05
CA ARG A 148 -9.95 26.25 -12.06
C ARG A 148 -10.67 24.91 -12.08
N LEU A 149 -11.67 24.76 -12.97
CA LEU A 149 -12.29 23.47 -13.30
C LEU A 149 -11.64 22.92 -14.57
N VAL A 150 -10.96 21.78 -14.46
CA VAL A 150 -10.24 21.16 -15.57
C VAL A 150 -11.00 19.92 -16.04
N GLU A 151 -11.19 19.81 -17.35
CA GLU A 151 -11.75 18.60 -17.95
C GLU A 151 -10.65 17.60 -18.24
N ASP A 152 -10.82 16.37 -17.76
CA ASP A 152 -9.87 15.28 -17.98
C ASP A 152 -10.63 14.01 -18.39
N PRO A 153 -10.45 13.50 -19.62
CA PRO A 153 -11.03 12.22 -20.05
C PRO A 153 -10.65 11.03 -19.17
N GLU A 154 -9.55 11.11 -18.42
CA GLU A 154 -9.11 10.05 -17.50
C GLU A 154 -9.87 10.08 -16.16
N ASN A 155 -10.78 11.04 -15.93
CA ASN A 155 -11.68 11.05 -14.77
C ASN A 155 -12.80 10.00 -14.85
N PHE A 156 -12.40 8.74 -15.03
CA PHE A 156 -13.25 7.58 -14.91
C PHE A 156 -12.53 6.52 -14.06
N TRP A 157 -13.05 6.27 -12.86
CA TRP A 157 -12.45 5.33 -11.93
C TRP A 157 -12.92 3.90 -12.22
N ASP A 158 -11.98 3.07 -12.66
CA ASP A 158 -12.17 1.64 -12.91
C ASP A 158 -10.88 0.87 -12.56
N ILE A 159 -11.00 -0.09 -11.64
CA ILE A 159 -9.88 -0.96 -11.20
C ILE A 159 -10.06 -2.41 -11.66
N GLY A 160 -10.94 -2.64 -12.63
CA GLY A 160 -11.34 -3.96 -13.12
C GLY A 160 -12.71 -4.37 -12.58
N PRO A 161 -13.04 -5.68 -12.65
CA PRO A 161 -14.40 -6.14 -12.39
C PRO A 161 -14.95 -5.72 -11.01
N GLY A 162 -16.05 -4.97 -11.02
CA GLY A 162 -16.68 -4.43 -9.82
C GLY A 162 -17.27 -3.02 -10.02
N PRO A 163 -17.71 -2.39 -8.92
CA PRO A 163 -18.26 -1.02 -8.93
C PRO A 163 -17.26 0.01 -9.48
N CYS A 164 -17.73 0.88 -10.38
CA CYS A 164 -16.95 1.89 -11.09
C CYS A 164 -17.82 3.10 -11.49
N GLY A 165 -17.19 4.17 -12.01
CA GLY A 165 -17.91 5.34 -12.50
C GLY A 165 -17.02 6.56 -12.72
N PRO A 166 -17.59 7.67 -13.23
CA PRO A 166 -16.87 8.94 -13.32
C PRO A 166 -16.43 9.40 -11.94
N ASN A 167 -15.35 10.18 -11.89
CA ASN A 167 -14.86 10.78 -10.65
C ASN A 167 -14.54 12.27 -10.83
N SER A 168 -14.33 12.93 -9.71
CA SER A 168 -13.88 14.32 -9.66
C SER A 168 -12.82 14.45 -8.57
N GLU A 169 -11.69 15.06 -8.90
CA GLU A 169 -10.55 15.18 -8.01
C GLU A 169 -10.32 16.64 -7.62
N ILE A 170 -10.00 16.88 -6.36
CA ILE A 170 -9.62 18.20 -5.85
C ILE A 170 -8.10 18.27 -5.79
N TYR A 171 -7.55 19.29 -6.45
CA TYR A 171 -6.11 19.57 -6.51
C TYR A 171 -5.78 20.82 -5.69
N PHE A 172 -4.58 20.84 -5.12
CA PHE A 172 -4.02 22.01 -4.45
C PHE A 172 -2.74 22.47 -5.15
N ASP A 173 -2.71 23.75 -5.57
CA ASP A 173 -1.49 24.38 -6.08
C ASP A 173 -0.55 24.66 -4.89
N GLN A 174 0.48 23.84 -4.71
CA GLN A 174 1.51 23.96 -3.68
C GLN A 174 2.46 25.14 -3.90
N GLY A 175 2.48 25.73 -5.10
CA GLY A 175 3.23 26.93 -5.44
C GLY A 175 4.29 26.69 -6.51
N PRO A 176 4.79 27.76 -7.17
CA PRO A 176 5.78 27.65 -8.25
C PRO A 176 7.08 26.93 -7.87
N GLU A 177 7.46 26.94 -6.59
CA GLU A 177 8.64 26.23 -6.06
C GLU A 177 8.55 24.70 -6.19
N PHE A 178 7.33 24.17 -6.34
CA PHE A 178 7.05 22.76 -6.61
C PHE A 178 6.89 22.47 -8.12
N GLY A 179 6.95 23.50 -8.96
CA GLY A 179 6.74 23.39 -10.39
C GLY A 179 7.98 22.91 -11.15
N CYS A 180 7.76 22.29 -12.31
CA CYS A 180 8.83 21.87 -13.21
C CYS A 180 9.41 23.01 -14.08
N GLY A 181 8.96 24.26 -13.88
CA GLY A 181 9.37 25.42 -14.68
C GLY A 181 8.79 25.46 -16.10
N SER A 182 8.02 24.45 -16.51
CA SER A 182 7.30 24.45 -17.79
C SER A 182 6.24 25.56 -17.82
N PRO A 183 6.08 26.29 -18.94
CA PRO A 183 4.97 27.24 -19.11
C PRO A 183 3.60 26.56 -19.05
N ASN A 184 3.54 25.24 -19.28
CA ASN A 184 2.32 24.43 -19.23
C ASN A 184 2.18 23.68 -17.88
N CYS A 185 2.91 24.09 -16.84
CA CYS A 185 2.77 23.51 -15.51
C CYS A 185 1.36 23.84 -14.97
N GLY A 186 0.52 22.82 -14.86
CA GLY A 186 -0.90 22.88 -14.50
C GLY A 186 -1.37 21.59 -13.84
N VAL A 187 -2.67 21.50 -13.53
CA VAL A 187 -3.33 20.25 -13.14
C VAL A 187 -3.10 19.19 -14.24
N GLY A 188 -2.81 17.95 -13.84
CA GLY A 188 -2.40 16.86 -14.74
C GLY A 188 -0.90 16.83 -15.09
N CYS A 189 -0.09 17.75 -14.55
CA CYS A 189 1.36 17.69 -14.70
C CYS A 189 2.00 16.70 -13.72
N ASP A 190 3.01 15.95 -14.15
CA ASP A 190 3.72 14.96 -13.31
C ASP A 190 4.56 15.56 -12.16
N CYS A 191 4.73 16.89 -12.15
CA CYS A 191 5.43 17.59 -11.07
C CYS A 191 4.56 17.71 -9.81
N ASP A 192 5.17 18.07 -8.68
CA ASP A 192 4.47 18.13 -7.40
C ASP A 192 3.69 19.44 -7.18
N ARG A 193 3.64 20.39 -8.14
CA ARG A 193 2.94 21.67 -7.92
C ARG A 193 1.44 21.50 -7.72
N TYR A 194 0.75 20.86 -8.65
CA TYR A 194 -0.69 20.65 -8.58
C TYR A 194 -0.94 19.27 -8.01
N LEU A 195 -1.06 19.19 -6.69
CA LEU A 195 -1.13 17.93 -5.97
C LEU A 195 -2.59 17.54 -5.78
N GLU A 196 -2.99 16.38 -6.30
CA GLU A 196 -4.29 15.76 -6.03
C GLU A 196 -4.42 15.48 -4.53
N VAL A 197 -5.38 16.10 -3.85
CA VAL A 197 -5.59 15.94 -2.40
C VAL A 197 -6.70 14.93 -2.11
N TRP A 198 -7.78 14.93 -2.90
CA TRP A 198 -8.96 14.12 -2.63
C TRP A 198 -9.67 13.73 -3.92
N ASN A 199 -9.96 12.43 -4.08
CA ASN A 199 -10.75 11.90 -5.17
C ASN A 199 -12.18 11.55 -4.71
N HIS A 200 -13.20 11.97 -5.47
CA HIS A 200 -14.61 11.67 -5.28
C HIS A 200 -15.12 10.82 -6.45
N VAL A 201 -15.38 9.55 -6.21
CA VAL A 201 -15.84 8.57 -7.21
C VAL A 201 -17.35 8.41 -7.15
N PHE A 202 -18.01 8.62 -8.28
CA PHE A 202 -19.46 8.54 -8.46
C PHE A 202 -19.83 7.14 -8.95
N SER A 203 -19.74 6.16 -8.05
CA SER A 203 -19.95 4.75 -8.39
C SER A 203 -21.40 4.51 -8.82
N GLN A 204 -21.60 4.25 -10.12
CA GLN A 204 -22.92 4.10 -10.74
C GLN A 204 -22.98 2.97 -11.78
N TYR A 205 -21.83 2.37 -12.10
CA TYR A 205 -21.72 1.21 -12.99
C TYR A 205 -21.01 0.05 -12.29
N ASN A 206 -21.20 -1.15 -12.83
CA ASN A 206 -20.46 -2.34 -12.49
C ASN A 206 -19.77 -2.85 -13.75
N HIS A 207 -18.44 -2.94 -13.69
CA HIS A 207 -17.60 -3.52 -14.73
C HIS A 207 -17.68 -5.04 -14.65
N GLY A 208 -18.22 -5.67 -15.69
CA GLY A 208 -18.27 -7.11 -15.86
C GLY A 208 -16.92 -7.70 -16.28
N LYS A 209 -16.71 -9.00 -16.01
CA LYS A 209 -15.50 -9.72 -16.46
C LYS A 209 -15.37 -9.79 -17.99
N ASP A 210 -16.45 -9.54 -18.70
CA ASP A 210 -16.54 -9.50 -20.16
C ASP A 210 -16.24 -8.11 -20.75
N GLY A 211 -15.89 -7.12 -19.90
CA GLY A 211 -15.64 -5.73 -20.32
C GLY A 211 -16.90 -4.87 -20.42
N SER A 212 -18.07 -5.39 -20.05
CA SER A 212 -19.32 -4.63 -20.08
C SER A 212 -19.48 -3.71 -18.87
N TYR A 213 -20.15 -2.57 -19.05
CA TYR A 213 -20.56 -1.68 -17.97
C TYR A 213 -22.07 -1.75 -17.79
N THR A 214 -22.52 -2.23 -16.63
CA THR A 214 -23.95 -2.34 -16.29
C THR A 214 -24.31 -1.38 -15.15
N PRO A 215 -25.48 -0.73 -15.15
CA PRO A 215 -25.85 0.16 -14.04
C PRO A 215 -25.91 -0.57 -12.69
N LEU A 216 -25.40 0.06 -11.64
CA LEU A 216 -25.56 -0.46 -10.26
C LEU A 216 -27.02 -0.31 -9.79
N PRO A 217 -27.47 -1.16 -8.84
CA PRO A 217 -28.81 -1.05 -8.26
C PRO A 217 -29.05 0.32 -7.60
N ASN A 218 -28.01 0.87 -6.98
CA ASN A 218 -28.01 2.17 -6.34
C ASN A 218 -26.78 2.94 -6.81
N LYS A 219 -26.92 4.26 -6.92
CA LYS A 219 -25.78 5.18 -7.05
C LYS A 219 -25.12 5.34 -5.69
N ASN A 220 -23.80 5.26 -5.66
CA ASN A 220 -23.01 5.25 -4.43
C ASN A 220 -21.88 6.29 -4.52
N ILE A 221 -21.38 6.71 -3.37
CA ILE A 221 -20.18 7.54 -3.27
C ILE A 221 -19.06 6.73 -2.62
N ASP A 222 -17.90 6.80 -3.24
CA ASP A 222 -16.62 6.43 -2.66
C ASP A 222 -15.70 7.64 -2.74
N THR A 223 -14.99 7.98 -1.66
CA THR A 223 -13.99 9.05 -1.70
C THR A 223 -12.69 8.54 -1.09
N GLY A 224 -11.55 9.02 -1.60
CA GLY A 224 -10.24 8.71 -1.06
C GLY A 224 -9.34 9.94 -0.98
N MET A 225 -8.87 10.25 0.22
CA MET A 225 -7.89 11.30 0.50
C MET A 225 -6.69 10.71 1.24
N GLY A 226 -5.50 10.86 0.67
CA GLY A 226 -4.26 10.41 1.31
C GLY A 226 -3.94 11.29 2.51
N LEU A 227 -3.96 10.73 3.72
CA LEU A 227 -3.76 11.49 4.96
C LEU A 227 -2.38 12.14 5.01
N GLU A 228 -1.33 11.40 4.63
CA GLU A 228 0.05 11.91 4.60
C GLU A 228 0.21 13.05 3.60
N ARG A 229 -0.51 12.97 2.48
CA ARG A 229 -0.49 13.97 1.42
C ARG A 229 -1.17 15.26 1.88
N LEU A 230 -2.35 15.15 2.50
CA LEU A 230 -3.03 16.30 3.14
C LEU A 230 -2.15 16.92 4.23
N ALA A 231 -1.52 16.10 5.07
CA ALA A 231 -0.62 16.56 6.12
C ALA A 231 0.57 17.34 5.57
N ALA A 232 1.17 16.90 4.46
CA ALA A 232 2.28 17.61 3.81
C ALA A 232 1.87 19.03 3.38
N VAL A 233 0.71 19.14 2.73
CA VAL A 233 0.13 20.44 2.33
C VAL A 233 -0.15 21.33 3.54
N VAL A 234 -0.80 20.80 4.58
CA VAL A 234 -1.18 21.57 5.77
C VAL A 234 0.03 21.99 6.62
N GLN A 235 1.09 21.20 6.62
CA GLN A 235 2.31 21.51 7.37
C GLN A 235 3.28 22.39 6.58
N GLY A 236 3.03 22.56 5.28
CA GLY A 236 3.81 23.37 4.36
C GLY A 236 5.19 22.77 4.12
N VAL A 237 5.25 21.45 3.96
CA VAL A 237 6.50 20.70 3.75
C VAL A 237 6.52 20.09 2.35
N SER A 238 7.71 19.92 1.78
CA SER A 238 7.84 19.52 0.37
C SER A 238 7.73 18.04 0.09
N SER A 239 7.63 17.23 1.14
CA SER A 239 7.55 15.79 1.04
C SER A 239 6.69 15.22 2.14
N ASN A 240 5.95 14.15 1.82
CA ASN A 240 5.20 13.39 2.81
C ASN A 240 6.12 12.85 3.93
N PHE A 241 7.40 12.60 3.64
CA PHE A 241 8.38 12.14 4.62
C PHE A 241 8.78 13.21 5.65
N GLU A 242 8.43 14.48 5.42
CA GLU A 242 8.73 15.60 6.32
C GLU A 242 7.62 15.88 7.34
N ILE A 243 6.46 15.24 7.21
CA ILE A 243 5.36 15.45 8.14
C ILE A 243 5.69 14.93 9.53
N ASP A 244 5.02 15.48 10.53
CA ASP A 244 5.13 15.10 11.94
C ASP A 244 5.12 13.58 12.21
N LEU A 245 4.33 12.80 11.46
CA LEU A 245 4.24 11.35 11.60
C LEU A 245 5.58 10.63 11.31
N PHE A 246 6.34 11.10 10.31
CA PHE A 246 7.61 10.49 9.94
C PHE A 246 8.78 10.95 10.82
N GLN A 247 8.69 12.13 11.46
CA GLN A 247 9.80 12.72 12.22
C GLN A 247 10.39 11.79 13.30
N PRO A 248 9.61 11.11 14.15
CA PRO A 248 10.17 10.19 15.15
C PRO A 248 10.94 9.03 14.52
N ILE A 249 10.47 8.52 13.39
CA ILE A 249 11.10 7.41 12.67
C ILE A 249 12.43 7.88 12.05
N MET A 250 12.43 9.05 11.40
CA MET A 250 13.64 9.63 10.82
C MET A 250 14.71 9.87 11.89
N GLN A 251 14.32 10.42 13.05
CA GLN A 251 15.22 10.67 14.17
C GLN A 251 15.84 9.39 14.73
N GLU A 252 15.05 8.31 14.82
CA GLU A 252 15.56 7.00 15.25
C GLU A 252 16.57 6.44 14.23
N ILE A 253 16.31 6.59 12.92
CA ILE A 253 17.27 6.18 11.89
C ILE A 253 18.58 7.01 11.99
N GLU A 254 18.50 8.32 12.23
CA GLU A 254 19.68 9.17 12.46
C GLU A 254 20.47 8.71 13.69
N CYS A 255 19.76 8.38 14.78
CA CYS A 255 20.36 7.89 16.03
C CYS A 255 21.11 6.57 15.82
N LEU A 256 20.48 5.61 15.13
CA LEU A 256 21.05 4.29 14.89
C LEU A 256 22.23 4.32 13.91
N SER A 257 22.14 5.14 12.86
CA SER A 257 23.15 5.18 11.78
C SER A 257 24.27 6.19 12.02
N GLY A 258 24.03 7.23 12.80
CA GLY A 258 24.92 8.41 12.88
C GLY A 258 24.92 9.28 11.62
N GLN A 259 24.11 8.95 10.61
CA GLN A 259 23.99 9.69 9.35
C GLN A 259 22.91 10.76 9.42
N LYS A 260 23.00 11.78 8.56
CA LYS A 260 21.98 12.81 8.43
C LYS A 260 21.00 12.49 7.34
N TRP A 261 19.71 12.68 7.63
CA TRP A 261 18.64 12.33 6.70
C TRP A 261 18.84 12.98 5.32
N ARG A 262 19.12 14.29 5.27
CA ARG A 262 19.23 15.02 4.01
C ARG A 262 20.41 14.56 3.13
N GLU A 263 21.45 13.98 3.71
CA GLU A 263 22.59 13.43 2.97
C GLU A 263 22.26 12.05 2.35
N PHE A 264 21.32 11.31 2.96
CA PHE A 264 20.92 9.97 2.54
C PHE A 264 19.40 9.84 2.38
N THR A 265 18.77 10.84 1.76
CA THR A 265 17.31 11.01 1.72
C THR A 265 16.57 9.75 1.26
N MET A 266 17.01 9.12 0.17
CA MET A 266 16.37 7.92 -0.38
C MET A 266 16.41 6.75 0.61
N ALA A 267 17.56 6.49 1.24
CA ALA A 267 17.72 5.38 2.18
C ALA A 267 16.82 5.54 3.41
N PHE A 268 16.80 6.74 3.99
CA PHE A 268 15.93 7.07 5.12
C PHE A 268 14.45 6.94 4.76
N ASN A 269 14.03 7.48 3.62
CA ASN A 269 12.63 7.43 3.18
C ASN A 269 12.16 5.98 2.96
N VAL A 270 12.97 5.14 2.29
CA VAL A 270 12.65 3.73 2.08
C VAL A 270 12.56 2.98 3.41
N ILE A 271 13.55 3.16 4.30
CA ILE A 271 13.55 2.49 5.60
C ILE A 271 12.32 2.90 6.42
N ALA A 272 11.99 4.20 6.48
CA ALA A 272 10.88 4.69 7.28
C ALA A 272 9.52 4.22 6.75
N ASP A 273 9.28 4.26 5.44
CA ASP A 273 8.06 3.73 4.83
C ASP A 273 7.92 2.22 5.05
N HIS A 274 8.99 1.46 4.75
CA HIS A 274 8.93 0.01 4.85
C HIS A 274 8.79 -0.44 6.31
N ALA A 275 9.40 0.26 7.28
CA ALA A 275 9.20 0.02 8.71
C ALA A 275 7.71 0.15 9.11
N ARG A 276 7.01 1.17 8.60
CA ARG A 276 5.55 1.31 8.81
C ARG A 276 4.81 0.14 8.18
N ALA A 277 5.06 -0.15 6.89
CA ALA A 277 4.37 -1.20 6.15
C ALA A 277 4.49 -2.58 6.82
N VAL A 278 5.70 -2.99 7.21
CA VAL A 278 5.93 -4.30 7.83
C VAL A 278 5.34 -4.36 9.24
N THR A 279 5.42 -3.27 10.01
CA THR A 279 4.83 -3.19 11.36
C THR A 279 3.33 -3.44 11.32
N PHE A 280 2.61 -2.73 10.44
CA PHE A 280 1.17 -2.89 10.32
C PHE A 280 0.77 -4.23 9.70
N ALA A 281 1.48 -4.71 8.69
CA ALA A 281 1.15 -5.98 8.06
C ALA A 281 1.34 -7.17 9.02
N ILE A 282 2.42 -7.17 9.81
CA ILE A 282 2.67 -8.21 10.82
C ILE A 282 1.64 -8.12 11.95
N ASN A 283 1.29 -6.90 12.40
CA ASN A 283 0.21 -6.71 13.36
C ASN A 283 -1.11 -7.33 12.88
N ASP A 284 -1.42 -7.21 11.59
CA ASP A 284 -2.62 -7.76 10.98
C ASP A 284 -2.48 -9.25 10.58
N GLY A 285 -1.39 -9.91 10.98
CA GLY A 285 -1.20 -11.36 10.87
C GLY A 285 -0.38 -11.84 9.67
N ALA A 286 0.20 -10.93 8.86
CA ALA A 286 1.05 -11.33 7.74
C ALA A 286 2.46 -11.69 8.23
N LEU A 287 2.95 -12.87 7.87
CA LEU A 287 4.29 -13.35 8.23
C LEU A 287 5.19 -13.45 7.00
N PRO A 288 6.50 -13.17 7.12
CA PRO A 288 7.45 -13.37 6.03
C PRO A 288 7.41 -14.79 5.45
N ALA A 289 7.31 -14.91 4.12
CA ALA A 289 7.24 -16.18 3.40
C ALA A 289 7.85 -16.07 1.99
N ASN A 290 7.90 -17.18 1.25
CA ASN A 290 8.39 -17.21 -0.14
C ASN A 290 7.31 -16.86 -1.19
N GLU A 291 6.04 -16.77 -0.80
CA GLU A 291 4.92 -16.54 -1.73
C GLU A 291 3.87 -15.59 -1.15
N GLY A 292 3.05 -15.02 -2.03
CA GLY A 292 1.90 -14.18 -1.67
C GLY A 292 2.26 -12.99 -0.80
N ARG A 293 1.42 -12.72 0.21
CA ARG A 293 1.59 -11.59 1.15
C ARG A 293 2.92 -11.68 1.89
N GLY A 294 3.29 -12.87 2.34
CA GLY A 294 4.53 -13.07 3.08
C GLY A 294 5.78 -12.79 2.26
N TYR A 295 5.71 -13.00 0.93
CA TYR A 295 6.79 -12.60 0.03
C TYR A 295 6.95 -11.08 -0.04
N VAL A 296 5.85 -10.33 -0.12
CA VAL A 296 5.88 -8.87 -0.08
C VAL A 296 6.53 -8.38 1.21
N ILE A 297 6.11 -8.91 2.37
CA ILE A 297 6.69 -8.50 3.66
C ILE A 297 8.18 -8.82 3.73
N ARG A 298 8.59 -10.01 3.30
CA ARG A 298 10.00 -10.37 3.18
C ARG A 298 10.77 -9.40 2.30
N ARG A 299 10.23 -9.06 1.12
CA ARG A 299 10.86 -8.12 0.19
C ARG A 299 11.05 -6.75 0.83
N LEU A 300 10.04 -6.20 1.50
CA LEU A 300 10.11 -4.90 2.17
C LEU A 300 11.17 -4.88 3.28
N ILE A 301 11.23 -5.92 4.12
CA ILE A 301 12.27 -6.05 5.16
C ILE A 301 13.66 -6.04 4.51
N ARG A 302 13.88 -6.91 3.51
CA ARG A 302 15.20 -7.06 2.88
C ARG A 302 15.66 -5.80 2.14
N ARG A 303 14.73 -5.10 1.48
CA ARG A 303 15.01 -3.81 0.83
C ARG A 303 15.39 -2.73 1.84
N ALA A 304 14.67 -2.62 2.96
CA ALA A 304 15.03 -1.71 4.03
C ALA A 304 16.41 -2.03 4.64
N VAL A 305 16.72 -3.31 4.86
CA VAL A 305 18.02 -3.76 5.39
C VAL A 305 19.16 -3.40 4.44
N ARG A 306 18.98 -3.52 3.12
CA ARG A 306 19.98 -3.08 2.14
C ARG A 306 20.22 -1.58 2.16
N PHE A 307 19.17 -0.76 2.28
CA PHE A 307 19.37 0.68 2.49
C PHE A 307 20.00 0.97 3.86
N GLY A 308 19.77 0.13 4.87
CA GLY A 308 20.51 0.19 6.13
C GLY A 308 22.02 0.04 5.93
N LYS A 309 22.46 -0.88 5.06
CA LYS A 309 23.89 -1.05 4.73
C LYS A 309 24.51 0.22 4.14
N THR A 310 23.79 0.98 3.31
CA THR A 310 24.30 2.26 2.75
C THR A 310 24.50 3.33 3.83
N LEU A 311 23.78 3.20 4.96
CA LEU A 311 23.93 4.04 6.15
C LEU A 311 24.98 3.52 7.15
N GLY A 312 25.61 2.37 6.88
CA GLY A 312 26.57 1.73 7.79
C GLY A 312 25.92 0.83 8.86
N LEU A 313 24.63 0.54 8.77
CA LEU A 313 23.92 -0.36 9.67
C LEU A 313 24.21 -1.82 9.29
N ASN A 314 25.18 -2.43 10.00
CA ASN A 314 25.68 -3.78 9.73
C ASN A 314 25.11 -4.86 10.66
N SER A 315 24.13 -4.52 11.48
CA SER A 315 23.47 -5.43 12.42
C SER A 315 21.97 -5.16 12.40
N PRO A 316 21.13 -6.13 12.83
CA PRO A 316 19.70 -5.95 12.85
C PRO A 316 19.27 -4.65 13.55
N PHE A 317 18.50 -3.84 12.85
CA PHE A 317 18.07 -2.51 13.29
C PHE A 317 16.58 -2.24 13.00
N LEU A 318 15.99 -2.86 11.97
CA LEU A 318 14.63 -2.52 11.53
C LEU A 318 13.59 -2.76 12.63
N TYR A 319 13.78 -3.82 13.44
CA TYR A 319 12.90 -4.10 14.58
C TYR A 319 12.92 -2.98 15.64
N LYS A 320 14.01 -2.22 15.76
CA LYS A 320 14.09 -1.10 16.72
C LYS A 320 13.21 0.08 16.31
N LEU A 321 12.95 0.23 14.99
CA LEU A 321 12.08 1.28 14.48
C LEU A 321 10.60 1.04 14.82
N VAL A 322 10.21 -0.18 15.20
CA VAL A 322 8.83 -0.51 15.58
C VAL A 322 8.34 0.41 16.69
N GLN A 323 9.16 0.67 17.72
CA GLN A 323 8.77 1.58 18.80
C GLN A 323 8.44 3.00 18.30
N ALA A 324 9.26 3.54 17.39
CA ALA A 324 9.04 4.86 16.80
C ALA A 324 7.78 4.88 15.92
N VAL A 325 7.54 3.81 15.15
CA VAL A 325 6.30 3.64 14.36
C VAL A 325 5.08 3.61 15.28
N ILE A 326 5.09 2.84 16.37
CA ILE A 326 3.97 2.77 17.29
C ILE A 326 3.71 4.14 17.92
N ALA A 327 4.75 4.83 18.38
CA ALA A 327 4.60 6.16 18.98
C ALA A 327 3.98 7.18 18.01
N ALA A 328 4.33 7.12 16.71
CA ALA A 328 3.73 8.00 15.71
C ALA A 328 2.26 7.67 15.39
N MET A 329 1.83 6.41 15.59
CA MET A 329 0.55 5.89 15.11
C MET A 329 -0.45 5.51 16.23
N GLU A 330 -0.06 5.56 17.49
CA GLU A 330 -0.84 5.02 18.63
C GLU A 330 -2.21 5.70 18.82
N ASP A 331 -2.34 6.96 18.42
CA ASP A 331 -3.61 7.70 18.45
C ASP A 331 -4.69 7.07 17.55
N GLY A 332 -4.29 6.46 16.42
CA GLY A 332 -5.20 5.81 15.47
C GLY A 332 -5.28 4.30 15.64
N TYR A 333 -4.23 3.67 16.20
CA TYR A 333 -4.06 2.23 16.20
C TYR A 333 -3.46 1.71 17.52
N PRO A 334 -4.24 1.74 18.63
CA PRO A 334 -3.74 1.36 19.95
C PRO A 334 -3.30 -0.11 20.04
N ASP A 335 -3.88 -0.99 19.21
CA ASP A 335 -3.58 -2.43 19.18
C ASP A 335 -2.13 -2.74 18.80
N LEU A 336 -1.44 -1.82 18.10
CA LEU A 336 -0.02 -1.98 17.77
C LEU A 336 0.85 -2.16 19.03
N ARG A 337 0.52 -1.43 20.10
CA ARG A 337 1.27 -1.49 21.36
C ARG A 337 1.15 -2.87 21.99
N ALA A 338 -0.02 -3.49 21.91
CA ALA A 338 -0.25 -4.82 22.47
C ALA A 338 0.56 -5.91 21.75
N ASN A 339 0.84 -5.72 20.45
CA ASN A 339 1.57 -6.68 19.62
C ASN A 339 3.05 -6.33 19.40
N GLN A 340 3.58 -5.30 20.07
CA GLN A 340 4.93 -4.78 19.83
C GLN A 340 6.01 -5.88 19.88
N GLU A 341 6.07 -6.66 20.97
CA GLU A 341 7.10 -7.71 21.14
C GLU A 341 7.04 -8.79 20.05
N PHE A 342 5.84 -9.09 19.56
CA PHE A 342 5.65 -10.06 18.48
C PHE A 342 6.16 -9.50 17.15
N ILE A 343 5.77 -8.25 16.83
CA ILE A 343 6.20 -7.57 15.60
C ILE A 343 7.72 -7.45 15.56
N GLU A 344 8.34 -6.95 16.64
CA GLU A 344 9.79 -6.82 16.76
C GLU A 344 10.51 -8.15 16.56
N ARG A 345 10.00 -9.23 17.17
CA ARG A 345 10.58 -10.57 17.04
C ARG A 345 10.52 -11.08 15.61
N VAL A 346 9.39 -10.93 14.92
CA VAL A 346 9.22 -11.39 13.53
C VAL A 346 10.19 -10.65 12.60
N ILE A 347 10.27 -9.32 12.73
CA ILE A 347 11.18 -8.50 11.92
C ILE A 347 12.63 -8.89 12.19
N ARG A 348 13.02 -9.02 13.46
CA ARG A 348 14.39 -9.35 13.85
C ARG A 348 14.84 -10.70 13.28
N ILE A 349 14.00 -11.73 13.36
CA ILE A 349 14.33 -13.07 12.84
C ILE A 349 14.58 -13.04 11.33
N GLU A 350 13.73 -12.35 10.56
CA GLU A 350 13.92 -12.24 9.10
C GLU A 350 15.17 -11.41 8.75
N GLU A 351 15.45 -10.35 9.52
CA GLU A 351 16.63 -9.50 9.35
C GLU A 351 17.94 -10.25 9.67
N GLU A 352 18.00 -10.97 10.79
CA GLU A 352 19.13 -11.84 11.17
C GLU A 352 19.42 -12.86 10.07
N ARG A 353 18.38 -13.55 9.59
CA ARG A 353 18.51 -14.56 8.53
C ARG A 353 19.00 -13.95 7.21
N PHE A 354 18.56 -12.75 6.84
CA PHE A 354 19.00 -12.13 5.59
C PHE A 354 20.43 -11.61 5.67
N HIS A 355 20.86 -11.13 6.84
CA HIS A 355 22.24 -10.70 7.04
C HIS A 355 23.27 -11.81 6.78
N GLU A 356 22.91 -13.08 7.00
CA GLU A 356 23.78 -14.23 6.71
C GLU A 356 24.16 -14.34 5.23
N THR A 357 23.29 -13.94 4.30
CA THR A 357 23.51 -14.10 2.85
C THR A 357 23.66 -12.77 2.10
N LEU A 358 23.38 -11.63 2.75
CA LEU A 358 23.39 -10.31 2.14
C LEU A 358 24.75 -9.93 1.57
N ASP A 359 25.83 -10.06 2.35
CA ASP A 359 27.15 -9.61 1.91
C ASP A 359 27.68 -10.44 0.74
N GLU A 360 27.45 -11.75 0.75
CA GLU A 360 27.80 -12.64 -0.36
C GLU A 360 27.00 -12.33 -1.63
N GLY A 361 25.69 -12.11 -1.50
CA GLY A 361 24.83 -11.77 -2.63
C GLY A 361 25.15 -10.41 -3.25
N VAL A 362 25.47 -9.39 -2.43
CA VAL A 362 25.92 -8.07 -2.92
C VAL A 362 27.25 -8.21 -3.65
N SER A 363 28.19 -8.98 -3.12
CA SER A 363 29.48 -9.20 -3.77
C SER A 363 29.32 -9.90 -5.13
N LEU A 364 28.47 -10.92 -5.21
CA LEU A 364 28.19 -11.61 -6.47
C LEU A 364 27.53 -10.68 -7.49
N LEU A 365 26.50 -9.94 -7.09
CA LEU A 365 25.82 -9.00 -7.97
C LEU A 365 26.78 -7.93 -8.51
N ASN A 366 27.61 -7.33 -7.65
CA ASN A 366 28.60 -6.35 -8.07
C ASN A 366 29.60 -6.92 -9.08
N SER A 367 30.02 -8.19 -8.91
CA SER A 367 30.88 -8.87 -9.90
C SER A 367 30.18 -9.01 -11.25
N LEU A 368 28.92 -9.47 -11.25
CA LEU A 368 28.13 -9.63 -12.48
C LEU A 368 27.92 -8.29 -13.21
N LEU A 369 27.64 -7.21 -12.47
CA LEU A 369 27.46 -5.88 -13.03
C LEU A 369 28.76 -5.31 -13.60
N ALA A 370 29.90 -5.55 -12.93
CA ALA A 370 31.21 -5.14 -13.43
C ALA A 370 31.56 -5.85 -14.76
N ASP A 371 31.29 -7.16 -14.86
CA ASP A 371 31.52 -7.94 -16.07
C ASP A 371 30.62 -7.48 -17.23
N LEU A 372 29.34 -7.20 -16.96
CA LEU A 372 28.41 -6.64 -17.95
C LEU A 372 28.88 -5.28 -18.45
N LYS A 373 29.30 -4.40 -17.55
CA LYS A 373 29.81 -3.07 -17.90
C LYS A 373 31.08 -3.15 -18.73
N ALA A 374 32.00 -4.07 -18.40
CA ALA A 374 33.20 -4.33 -19.18
C ALA A 374 32.88 -4.85 -20.59
N ALA A 375 31.80 -5.62 -20.73
CA ALA A 375 31.30 -6.11 -22.01
C ALA A 375 30.44 -5.09 -22.80
N GLY A 376 30.13 -3.92 -22.22
CA GLY A 376 29.27 -2.91 -22.83
C GLY A 376 27.77 -3.25 -22.82
N ASN A 377 27.34 -4.18 -21.96
CA ASN A 377 25.94 -4.57 -21.80
C ASN A 377 25.25 -3.75 -20.70
N THR A 378 23.98 -3.43 -20.91
CA THR A 378 23.14 -2.66 -19.98
C THR A 378 21.93 -3.46 -19.46
N LEU A 379 21.93 -4.78 -19.64
CA LEU A 379 20.86 -5.67 -19.22
C LEU A 379 21.44 -6.89 -18.48
N LEU A 380 21.04 -7.06 -17.22
CA LEU A 380 21.29 -8.26 -16.43
C LEU A 380 20.26 -9.32 -16.81
N ASP A 381 20.76 -10.50 -17.21
CA ASP A 381 19.94 -11.65 -17.58
C ASP A 381 19.01 -12.12 -16.45
N GLY A 382 17.79 -12.51 -16.81
CA GLY A 382 16.77 -12.94 -15.88
C GLY A 382 17.12 -14.21 -15.10
N GLN A 383 17.90 -15.14 -15.66
CA GLN A 383 18.39 -16.31 -14.92
C GLN A 383 19.47 -15.92 -13.90
N ALA A 384 20.30 -14.94 -14.21
CA ALA A 384 21.28 -14.41 -13.25
C ALA A 384 20.58 -13.75 -12.05
N ALA A 385 19.54 -12.94 -12.32
CA ALA A 385 18.68 -12.37 -11.27
C ALA A 385 17.94 -13.48 -10.49
N PHE A 386 17.45 -14.52 -11.17
CA PHE A 386 16.82 -15.66 -10.52
C PHE A 386 17.79 -16.44 -9.62
N ARG A 387 19.07 -16.57 -10.00
CA ARG A 387 20.09 -17.20 -9.14
C ARG A 387 20.32 -16.39 -7.86
N LEU A 388 20.39 -15.07 -7.96
CA LEU A 388 20.50 -14.18 -6.80
C LEU A 388 19.30 -14.36 -5.87
N TYR A 389 18.10 -14.47 -6.44
CA TYR A 389 16.88 -14.77 -5.70
C TYR A 389 16.89 -16.14 -5.04
N ASP A 390 17.12 -17.21 -5.79
CA ASP A 390 16.98 -18.59 -5.31
C ASP A 390 18.08 -18.99 -4.32
N THR A 391 19.32 -18.58 -4.59
CA THR A 391 20.49 -18.99 -3.79
C THR A 391 20.76 -18.04 -2.63
N PHE A 392 20.69 -16.72 -2.86
CA PHE A 392 21.08 -15.71 -1.88
C PHE A 392 19.88 -15.00 -1.26
N GLY A 393 18.67 -15.28 -1.75
CA GLY A 393 17.44 -14.68 -1.26
C GLY A 393 17.26 -13.22 -1.67
N PHE A 394 17.89 -12.77 -2.76
CA PHE A 394 17.76 -11.38 -3.21
C PHE A 394 16.46 -11.22 -3.99
N PRO A 395 15.48 -10.44 -3.49
CA PRO A 395 14.32 -10.10 -4.30
C PRO A 395 14.76 -9.44 -5.61
N VAL A 396 14.01 -9.68 -6.70
CA VAL A 396 14.33 -9.10 -8.01
C VAL A 396 14.48 -7.59 -7.93
N ASP A 397 13.64 -6.93 -7.14
CA ASP A 397 13.64 -5.48 -6.99
C ASP A 397 14.88 -4.96 -6.26
N LEU A 398 15.41 -5.75 -5.31
CA LEU A 398 16.69 -5.44 -4.68
C LEU A 398 17.82 -5.50 -5.72
N THR A 399 17.76 -6.49 -6.59
CA THR A 399 18.70 -6.65 -7.71
C THR A 399 18.57 -5.48 -8.68
N SER A 400 17.34 -5.09 -9.02
CA SER A 400 17.03 -3.95 -9.88
C SER A 400 17.52 -2.63 -9.30
N ASP A 401 17.29 -2.35 -8.01
CA ASP A 401 17.76 -1.13 -7.35
C ASP A 401 19.30 -1.01 -7.42
N ILE A 402 20.03 -2.10 -7.13
CA ILE A 402 21.50 -2.11 -7.17
C ILE A 402 22.01 -2.01 -8.63
N ALA A 403 21.37 -2.69 -9.58
CA ALA A 403 21.75 -2.64 -10.99
C ALA A 403 21.51 -1.24 -11.59
N ALA A 404 20.40 -0.61 -11.25
CA ALA A 404 20.02 0.73 -11.72
C ALA A 404 21.02 1.81 -11.29
N GLU A 405 21.60 1.70 -10.09
CA GLU A 405 22.69 2.58 -9.62
C GLU A 405 23.93 2.54 -10.53
N GLN A 406 24.11 1.47 -11.31
CA GLN A 406 25.18 1.32 -12.29
C GLN A 406 24.73 1.52 -13.74
N GLY A 407 23.48 1.93 -13.97
CA GLY A 407 22.90 2.10 -15.30
C GLY A 407 22.59 0.78 -16.02
N ILE A 408 22.39 -0.30 -15.28
CA ILE A 408 22.06 -1.63 -15.82
C ILE A 408 20.61 -1.97 -15.43
N ALA A 409 19.80 -2.35 -16.41
CA ALA A 409 18.45 -2.85 -16.20
C ALA A 409 18.47 -4.36 -15.89
N VAL A 410 17.41 -4.88 -15.29
CA VAL A 410 17.22 -6.32 -15.06
C VAL A 410 16.16 -6.83 -16.03
N ASP A 411 16.40 -7.99 -16.65
CA ASP A 411 15.39 -8.68 -17.46
C ASP A 411 14.33 -9.34 -16.56
N GLU A 412 13.32 -8.56 -16.19
CA GLU A 412 12.20 -9.01 -15.35
C GLU A 412 11.37 -10.11 -16.04
N ALA A 413 11.20 -10.05 -17.36
CA ALA A 413 10.48 -11.07 -18.10
C ALA A 413 11.20 -12.41 -18.05
N GLY A 414 12.52 -12.42 -18.24
CA GLY A 414 13.36 -13.60 -18.07
C GLY A 414 13.38 -14.12 -16.63
N PHE A 415 13.35 -13.22 -15.63
CA PHE A 415 13.23 -13.61 -14.22
C PHE A 415 11.92 -14.32 -13.92
N GLU A 416 10.78 -13.77 -14.37
CA GLU A 416 9.46 -14.36 -14.20
C GLU A 416 9.34 -15.71 -14.93
N GLN A 417 9.95 -15.83 -16.10
CA GLN A 417 10.06 -17.12 -16.79
C GLN A 417 10.82 -18.14 -15.94
N ALA A 418 11.99 -17.78 -15.40
CA ALA A 418 12.78 -18.68 -14.56
C ALA A 418 12.03 -19.09 -13.26
N MET A 419 11.28 -18.16 -12.67
CA MET A 419 10.37 -18.43 -11.54
C MET A 419 9.26 -19.42 -11.91
N ALA A 420 8.62 -19.23 -13.08
CA ALA A 420 7.59 -20.14 -13.56
C ALA A 420 8.15 -21.54 -13.80
N GLU A 421 9.32 -21.65 -14.42
CA GLU A 421 10.01 -22.92 -14.63
C GLU A 421 10.37 -23.62 -13.31
N GLN A 422 10.81 -22.87 -12.29
CA GLN A 422 11.08 -23.43 -10.96
C GLN A 422 9.79 -23.96 -10.31
N ARG A 423 8.68 -23.22 -10.41
CA ARG A 423 7.38 -23.66 -9.88
C ARG A 423 6.92 -24.95 -10.55
N GLU A 424 7.05 -25.04 -11.87
CA GLU A 424 6.73 -26.26 -12.62
C GLU A 424 7.65 -27.43 -12.25
N ARG A 425 8.97 -27.21 -12.10
CA ARG A 425 9.89 -28.24 -11.59
C ARG A 425 9.50 -28.72 -10.20
N ALA A 426 9.13 -27.82 -9.30
CA ALA A 426 8.70 -28.15 -7.94
C ALA A 426 7.38 -28.94 -7.93
N ARG A 427 6.42 -28.59 -8.80
CA ARG A 427 5.16 -29.32 -8.99
C ARG A 427 5.41 -30.72 -9.56
N ALA A 428 6.23 -30.84 -10.59
CA ALA A 428 6.58 -32.12 -11.21
C ALA A 428 7.32 -33.03 -10.21
N ALA A 429 8.22 -32.49 -9.38
CA ALA A 429 8.87 -33.23 -8.32
C ALA A 429 7.88 -33.74 -7.26
N ARG A 430 6.87 -32.95 -6.89
CA ARG A 430 5.79 -33.40 -5.98
C ARG A 430 4.90 -34.46 -6.62
N ALA A 431 4.56 -34.34 -7.90
CA ALA A 431 3.80 -35.34 -8.65
C ALA A 431 4.56 -36.66 -8.77
N GLY A 432 5.90 -36.63 -8.85
CA GLY A 432 6.76 -37.82 -8.80
C GLY A 432 6.79 -38.50 -7.43
N VAL A 433 6.51 -37.78 -6.34
CA VAL A 433 6.49 -38.31 -4.96
C VAL A 433 5.10 -38.86 -4.59
N GLU A 434 4.02 -38.37 -5.20
CA GLU A 434 2.67 -38.98 -5.09
C GLU A 434 2.58 -40.38 -5.72
N GLY A 435 3.59 -40.78 -6.51
CA GLY A 435 3.65 -42.09 -7.16
C GLY A 435 3.96 -43.28 -6.24
N ASP A 436 4.53 -43.08 -5.06
CA ASP A 436 5.05 -44.19 -4.24
C ASP A 436 4.55 -44.23 -2.78
N PHE A 437 4.12 -43.11 -2.20
CA PHE A 437 3.55 -43.10 -0.84
C PHE A 437 2.04 -43.35 -0.78
N GLY A 438 1.33 -43.30 -1.92
CA GLY A 438 -0.13 -43.37 -1.96
C GLY A 438 -0.73 -44.76 -2.18
N LYS A 439 0.06 -45.79 -2.50
CA LYS A 439 -0.52 -47.06 -2.99
C LYS A 439 -0.41 -48.27 -2.07
N HIS A 440 0.48 -48.31 -1.07
CA HIS A 440 0.64 -49.49 -0.19
C HIS A 440 1.00 -49.11 1.26
N GLY A 441 0.23 -48.21 1.90
CA GLY A 441 0.42 -47.85 3.32
C GLY A 441 -0.73 -48.35 4.20
N ILE A 442 -0.42 -48.78 5.42
CA ILE A 442 -1.36 -49.31 6.43
C ILE A 442 -2.56 -48.37 6.70
N PHE A 443 -2.40 -47.09 6.37
CA PHE A 443 -3.37 -46.03 6.58
C PHE A 443 -4.52 -46.02 5.55
N ASN A 444 -4.35 -46.66 4.39
CA ASN A 444 -5.41 -46.75 3.36
C ASN A 444 -6.50 -47.79 3.69
N GLU A 445 -6.24 -48.68 4.65
CA GLU A 445 -7.19 -49.72 5.10
C GLU A 445 -7.99 -49.30 6.35
N ILE A 446 -7.73 -48.11 6.88
CA ILE A 446 -8.39 -47.59 8.09
C ILE A 446 -9.68 -46.88 7.67
N GLU A 447 -10.83 -47.52 7.90
CA GLU A 447 -12.14 -46.90 7.73
C GLU A 447 -12.57 -46.11 8.98
N GLY A 448 -13.03 -44.87 8.78
CA GLY A 448 -13.47 -43.96 9.84
C GLY A 448 -12.55 -42.74 9.99
N GLY A 449 -13.05 -41.56 9.59
CA GLY A 449 -12.30 -40.31 9.68
C GLY A 449 -12.17 -39.78 11.10
N ASN A 450 -11.11 -39.01 11.37
CA ASN A 450 -10.95 -38.28 12.61
C ASN A 450 -11.82 -37.00 12.61
N VAL A 451 -12.49 -36.72 13.73
CA VAL A 451 -13.19 -35.44 13.94
C VAL A 451 -12.29 -34.52 14.75
N PHE A 452 -12.02 -33.32 14.22
CA PHE A 452 -11.28 -32.31 14.97
C PHE A 452 -12.14 -31.73 16.10
N ILE A 453 -11.67 -31.86 17.34
CA ILE A 453 -12.38 -31.39 18.55
C ILE A 453 -11.67 -30.25 19.29
N GLY A 454 -10.57 -29.72 18.72
CA GLY A 454 -9.66 -28.81 19.41
C GLY A 454 -10.27 -27.46 19.83
N TYR A 455 -11.47 -27.12 19.34
CA TYR A 455 -12.23 -25.96 19.80
C TYR A 455 -13.00 -26.20 21.11
N ALA A 456 -13.31 -27.47 21.43
CA ALA A 456 -14.14 -27.83 22.58
C ALA A 456 -13.33 -28.48 23.71
N ALA A 457 -12.24 -29.17 23.38
CA ALA A 457 -11.41 -29.85 24.37
C ALA A 457 -9.94 -29.88 23.94
N THR A 458 -9.04 -29.74 24.92
CA THR A 458 -7.59 -29.87 24.73
C THR A 458 -7.09 -31.29 25.02
N ARG A 459 -7.99 -32.20 25.44
CA ARG A 459 -7.69 -33.61 25.73
C ARG A 459 -8.88 -34.48 25.35
N CYS A 460 -8.63 -35.65 24.76
CA CYS A 460 -9.63 -36.68 24.59
C CYS A 460 -9.03 -38.08 24.70
N PRO A 461 -9.85 -39.09 25.04
CA PRO A 461 -9.49 -40.49 24.82
C PRO A 461 -9.45 -40.77 23.31
N ALA A 462 -8.39 -41.40 22.82
CA ALA A 462 -8.26 -41.83 21.44
C ALA A 462 -7.72 -43.26 21.38
N GLN A 463 -8.10 -44.00 20.34
CA GLN A 463 -7.55 -45.32 20.04
C GLN A 463 -6.55 -45.19 18.90
N VAL A 464 -5.34 -45.70 19.09
CA VAL A 464 -4.34 -45.76 18.03
C VAL A 464 -4.71 -46.91 17.10
N LEU A 465 -5.13 -46.59 15.88
CA LEU A 465 -5.58 -47.59 14.90
C LEU A 465 -4.42 -48.22 14.13
N ALA A 466 -3.33 -47.48 13.94
CA ALA A 466 -2.11 -48.00 13.33
C ALA A 466 -0.90 -47.14 13.70
N ILE A 467 0.29 -47.75 13.66
CA ILE A 467 1.60 -47.10 13.84
C ILE A 467 2.46 -47.62 12.69
N SER A 468 3.06 -46.71 11.92
CA SER A 468 4.10 -47.07 10.95
C SER A 468 5.45 -46.76 11.56
N ASP A 469 6.43 -47.61 11.27
CA ASP A 469 7.85 -47.36 11.57
C ASP A 469 8.39 -46.16 10.79
#